data_AF-A0A7V3JA69-F1
#
_entry.id   AF-A0A7V3JA69-F1
#
_cell.length_a   1.000
_cell.length_b   1.000
_cell.length_c   1.000
_cell.angle_alpha   90.00
_cell.angle_beta   90.00
_cell.angle_gamma   90.00
#
_symmetry.space_group_name_H-M   'P 1'
#
loop_
_entity.id
_entity.type
_entity.pdbx_description
1 polymer ?
#
loop_
_entity_poly.entity_id
_entity_poly.type
_entity_poly.pdbx_seq_one_letter_code
_entity_poly.pdbx_strand_id
1 'polypeptide(L)'
;MVLLVAEMKGFKANPNKPAIGVVVESRLDPKVGPVAFLLIQDGTLKKGDFVVVGETWGRIRLIEDEHGHNLKTAGPSKPVKVTGLKAVPSFGQVLQVVPDEKTAQQVLAALKKAITQKEEQKTFKKIGLPIILKADVLGSLKALTDNIKKIETDEVAINIVKEGVGNITEDDVMMAKTTGAEILGFKVKPFASACEIAQKEKVKISIYDVIYNLMNDLKERIASTLKKEEKTVVGKGRILKIFLATSSEKIVGFKVLEGQVQKGNYVTIQRNGKEIGKGKVLSLQIEKEPVNEIKAGSLGGLKLSVEVDLEQGDILEFYKE
;
A
#
# COMPACT_ATOMS: atom_id res chain seq x y z
N MET A 1 21.25 39.20 -6.47
CA MET A 1 21.19 38.20 -7.57
C MET A 1 19.75 37.77 -7.92
N VAL A 2 18.87 37.51 -6.94
CA VAL A 2 17.47 37.05 -7.21
C VAL A 2 16.62 38.08 -7.98
N LEU A 3 16.70 39.38 -7.65
CA LEU A 3 15.92 40.43 -8.33
C LEU A 3 16.25 40.55 -9.82
N LEU A 4 17.55 40.52 -10.17
CA LEU A 4 18.02 40.56 -11.56
C LEU A 4 17.49 39.36 -12.36
N VAL A 5 17.52 38.16 -11.78
CA VAL A 5 16.98 36.95 -12.43
C VAL A 5 15.47 37.06 -12.62
N ALA A 6 14.74 37.57 -11.63
CA ALA A 6 13.29 37.75 -11.71
C ALA A 6 12.90 38.76 -12.81
N GLU A 7 13.64 39.86 -12.93
CA GLU A 7 13.46 40.87 -13.97
C GLU A 7 13.78 40.31 -15.36
N MET A 8 14.90 39.59 -15.52
CA MET A 8 15.26 38.91 -16.77
C MET A 8 14.24 37.85 -17.21
N LYS A 9 13.61 37.14 -16.26
CA LYS A 9 12.60 36.12 -16.55
C LYS A 9 11.21 36.69 -16.81
N GLY A 10 10.94 37.95 -16.43
CA GLY A 10 9.71 38.65 -16.74
C GLY A 10 8.45 37.94 -16.23
N PHE A 11 8.47 37.41 -15.00
CA PHE A 11 7.31 36.75 -14.39
C PHE A 11 6.11 37.71 -14.32
N LYS A 12 4.94 37.24 -14.75
CA LYS A 12 3.69 38.03 -14.82
C LYS A 12 2.54 37.27 -14.19
N ALA A 13 1.63 38.02 -13.58
CA ALA A 13 0.34 37.54 -13.10
C ALA A 13 -0.74 38.60 -13.40
N ASN A 14 -1.98 38.18 -13.55
CA ASN A 14 -3.14 39.03 -13.81
C ASN A 14 -4.07 39.06 -12.59
N PRO A 15 -4.03 40.12 -11.76
CA PRO A 15 -4.86 40.22 -10.56
C PRO A 15 -6.36 40.38 -10.85
N ASN A 16 -6.75 40.70 -12.08
CA ASN A 16 -8.14 41.02 -12.44
C ASN A 16 -8.99 39.78 -12.77
N LYS A 17 -8.47 38.58 -12.53
CA LYS A 17 -9.16 37.31 -12.77
C LYS A 17 -9.47 36.58 -11.46
N PRO A 18 -10.39 35.59 -11.49
CA PRO A 18 -10.59 34.69 -10.37
C PRO A 18 -9.28 34.02 -9.96
N ALA A 19 -9.06 33.86 -8.65
CA ALA A 19 -7.79 33.35 -8.15
C ALA A 19 -7.50 31.91 -8.57
N ILE A 20 -6.24 31.67 -8.89
CA ILE A 20 -5.60 30.36 -8.98
C ILE A 20 -4.47 30.35 -7.95
N GLY A 21 -4.42 29.31 -7.15
CA GLY A 21 -3.40 29.15 -6.12
C GLY A 21 -3.01 27.69 -5.95
N VAL A 22 -2.02 27.47 -5.09
CA VAL A 22 -1.56 26.12 -4.74
C VAL A 22 -1.52 25.96 -3.23
N VAL A 23 -1.92 24.78 -2.75
CA VAL A 23 -1.83 24.41 -1.34
C VAL A 23 -0.36 24.17 -0.98
N VAL A 24 0.16 24.99 -0.07
CA VAL A 24 1.51 24.87 0.50
C VAL A 24 1.47 24.04 1.78
N GLU A 25 0.39 24.12 2.54
CA GLU A 25 0.17 23.30 3.74
C GLU A 25 -1.32 23.23 4.05
N SER A 26 -1.77 22.20 4.74
CA SER A 26 -3.15 22.06 5.19
C SER A 26 -3.22 21.24 6.46
N ARG A 27 -4.22 21.55 7.29
CA ARG A 27 -4.47 20.83 8.55
C ARG A 27 -5.92 20.95 8.97
N LEU A 28 -6.36 20.05 9.83
CA LEU A 28 -7.63 20.17 10.53
C LEU A 28 -7.40 20.94 11.84
N ASP A 29 -8.04 22.08 12.00
CA ASP A 29 -8.03 22.83 13.25
C ASP A 29 -9.31 22.51 14.05
N PRO A 30 -9.20 22.14 15.34
CA PRO A 30 -10.37 21.76 16.16
C PRO A 30 -11.43 22.86 16.31
N LYS A 31 -11.05 24.14 16.20
CA LYS A 31 -11.97 25.28 16.43
C LYS A 31 -12.58 25.81 15.15
N VAL A 32 -11.81 25.84 14.06
CA VAL A 32 -12.25 26.48 12.80
C VAL A 32 -12.49 25.49 11.66
N GLY A 33 -12.16 24.22 11.85
CA GLY A 33 -12.31 23.14 10.87
C GLY A 33 -11.15 23.08 9.88
N PRO A 34 -11.38 22.67 8.62
CA PRO A 34 -10.33 22.60 7.62
C PRO A 34 -9.67 23.95 7.34
N VAL A 35 -8.34 23.98 7.48
CA VAL A 35 -7.48 25.13 7.22
C VAL A 35 -6.50 24.78 6.11
N ALA A 36 -6.30 25.71 5.17
CA ALA A 36 -5.30 25.59 4.12
C ALA A 36 -4.43 26.83 4.06
N PHE A 37 -3.12 26.64 3.94
CA PHE A 37 -2.14 27.66 3.60
C PHE A 37 -1.90 27.59 2.10
N LEU A 38 -2.14 28.71 1.42
CA LEU A 38 -2.12 28.81 -0.03
C LEU A 38 -1.11 29.84 -0.47
N LEU A 39 -0.48 29.60 -1.61
CA LEU A 39 0.20 30.64 -2.38
C LEU A 39 -0.67 30.98 -3.59
N ILE A 40 -1.13 32.23 -3.67
CA ILE A 40 -1.88 32.71 -4.83
C ILE A 40 -0.88 32.93 -5.98
N GLN A 41 -1.12 32.28 -7.12
CA GLN A 41 -0.22 32.34 -8.27
C GLN A 41 -0.73 33.33 -9.33
N ASP A 42 -2.05 33.37 -9.54
CA ASP A 42 -2.70 34.26 -10.49
C ASP A 42 -4.08 34.69 -9.97
N GLY A 43 -4.61 35.81 -10.47
CA GLY A 43 -5.90 36.35 -10.03
C GLY A 43 -5.91 36.87 -8.59
N THR A 44 -7.12 37.15 -8.10
CA THR A 44 -7.34 37.64 -6.73
C THR A 44 -8.40 36.80 -6.02
N LEU A 45 -8.04 36.24 -4.86
CA LEU A 45 -8.95 35.53 -3.98
C LEU A 45 -9.68 36.52 -3.08
N LYS A 46 -10.98 36.34 -2.88
CA LYS A 46 -11.80 37.22 -2.03
C LYS A 46 -12.53 36.41 -0.97
N LYS A 47 -12.77 37.04 0.18
CA LYS A 47 -13.66 36.47 1.18
C LYS A 47 -15.06 36.28 0.59
N GLY A 48 -15.62 35.09 0.75
CA GLY A 48 -16.93 34.71 0.22
C GLY A 48 -16.90 33.98 -1.11
N ASP A 49 -15.74 33.89 -1.79
CA ASP A 49 -15.59 33.14 -3.03
C ASP A 49 -15.89 31.65 -2.84
N PHE A 50 -16.50 31.04 -3.84
CA PHE A 50 -16.58 29.59 -3.96
C PHE A 50 -15.29 29.09 -4.62
N VAL A 51 -14.71 28.04 -4.03
CA VAL A 51 -13.44 27.48 -4.50
C VAL A 51 -13.53 25.97 -4.61
N VAL A 52 -12.82 25.43 -5.60
CA VAL A 52 -12.47 24.02 -5.71
C VAL A 52 -10.98 23.90 -5.41
N VAL A 53 -10.61 22.95 -4.56
CA VAL A 53 -9.21 22.66 -4.21
C VAL A 53 -9.00 21.16 -4.30
N GLY A 54 -8.40 20.71 -5.40
CA GLY A 54 -8.28 19.28 -5.70
C GLY A 54 -9.61 18.55 -5.63
N GLU A 55 -9.78 17.70 -4.61
CA GLU A 55 -10.97 16.86 -4.40
C GLU A 55 -11.98 17.43 -3.40
N THR A 56 -11.74 18.64 -2.88
CA THR A 56 -12.65 19.34 -1.98
C THR A 56 -13.11 20.66 -2.59
N TRP A 57 -14.14 21.23 -1.98
CA TRP A 57 -14.65 22.55 -2.32
C TRP A 57 -15.11 23.27 -1.06
N GLY A 58 -15.37 24.56 -1.18
CA GLY A 58 -15.99 25.31 -0.10
C GLY A 58 -16.20 26.76 -0.43
N ARG A 59 -16.68 27.51 0.56
CA ARG A 59 -16.83 28.96 0.49
C ARG A 59 -15.87 29.60 1.46
N ILE A 60 -15.01 30.50 0.98
CA ILE A 60 -13.98 31.13 1.79
C ILE A 60 -14.62 31.98 2.90
N ARG A 61 -14.41 31.57 4.16
CA ARG A 61 -14.95 32.26 5.35
C ARG A 61 -13.98 33.31 5.88
N LEU A 62 -12.68 33.00 5.83
CA LEU A 62 -11.61 33.82 6.36
C LEU A 62 -10.39 33.73 5.45
N ILE A 63 -9.69 34.84 5.32
CA ILE A 63 -8.37 34.94 4.71
C ILE A 63 -7.50 35.69 5.72
N GLU A 64 -6.38 35.10 6.11
CA GLU A 64 -5.37 35.74 6.96
C GLU A 64 -4.03 35.76 6.25
N ASP A 65 -3.23 36.80 6.51
CA ASP A 65 -1.83 36.85 6.09
C ASP A 65 -0.93 36.00 7.01
N GLU A 66 0.36 35.95 6.69
CA GLU A 66 1.39 35.26 7.45
C GLU A 66 1.57 35.77 8.89
N HIS A 67 1.06 36.97 9.20
CA HIS A 67 1.09 37.59 10.53
C HIS A 67 -0.22 37.38 11.31
N GLY A 68 -1.22 36.73 10.71
CA GLY A 68 -2.53 36.49 11.32
C GLY A 68 -3.53 37.65 11.19
N HIS A 69 -3.25 38.66 10.36
CA HIS A 69 -4.19 39.74 10.11
C HIS A 69 -5.25 39.32 9.08
N ASN A 70 -6.51 39.67 9.37
CA ASN A 70 -7.62 39.39 8.48
C ASN A 70 -7.54 40.22 7.20
N LEU A 71 -7.59 39.54 6.06
CA LEU A 71 -7.64 40.15 4.73
C LEU A 71 -9.04 40.04 4.12
N LYS A 72 -9.42 41.05 3.33
CA LYS A 72 -10.60 40.98 2.46
C LYS A 72 -10.29 40.27 1.15
N THR A 73 -9.06 40.44 0.66
CA THR A 73 -8.60 39.94 -0.64
C THR A 73 -7.12 39.53 -0.59
N ALA A 74 -6.72 38.58 -1.43
CA ALA A 74 -5.35 38.14 -1.61
C ALA A 74 -5.00 38.05 -3.10
N GLY A 75 -4.06 38.88 -3.55
CA GLY A 75 -3.59 38.91 -4.94
C GLY A 75 -2.42 37.96 -5.18
N PRO A 76 -1.85 37.97 -6.41
CA PRO A 76 -0.75 37.09 -6.79
C PRO A 76 0.48 37.24 -5.89
N SER A 77 1.24 36.15 -5.77
CA SER A 77 2.44 36.01 -4.93
C SER A 77 2.22 36.15 -3.43
N LYS A 78 0.97 36.30 -2.97
CA LYS A 78 0.67 36.42 -1.54
C LYS A 78 0.41 35.05 -0.91
N PRO A 79 1.15 34.67 0.16
CA PRO A 79 0.79 33.53 0.99
C PRO A 79 -0.40 33.90 1.88
N VAL A 80 -1.38 33.02 1.98
CA VAL A 80 -2.55 33.23 2.84
C VAL A 80 -3.02 31.97 3.52
N LYS A 81 -3.51 32.11 4.75
CA LYS A 81 -4.25 31.06 5.45
C LYS A 81 -5.74 31.26 5.20
N VAL A 82 -6.44 30.21 4.78
CA VAL A 82 -7.89 30.25 4.50
C VAL A 82 -8.66 29.18 5.26
N THR A 83 -9.94 29.46 5.49
CA THR A 83 -10.89 28.53 6.11
C THR A 83 -12.20 28.48 5.32
N GLY A 84 -13.00 27.43 5.54
CA GLY A 84 -14.32 27.26 4.90
C GLY A 84 -14.39 26.20 3.79
N LEU A 85 -13.30 25.45 3.61
CA LEU A 85 -13.31 24.21 2.84
C LEU A 85 -14.09 23.12 3.58
N LYS A 86 -14.75 22.23 2.82
CA LYS A 86 -15.52 21.11 3.38
C LYS A 86 -14.63 19.99 3.93
N ALA A 87 -13.42 19.82 3.37
CA ALA A 87 -12.41 18.88 3.84
C ALA A 87 -11.02 19.52 3.77
N VAL A 88 -10.03 18.87 4.41
CA VAL A 88 -8.64 19.31 4.35
C VAL A 88 -8.07 18.96 2.96
N PRO A 89 -7.65 19.93 2.14
CA PRO A 89 -7.09 19.65 0.81
C PRO A 89 -5.67 19.09 0.92
N SER A 90 -5.18 18.41 -0.11
CA SER A 90 -3.82 17.87 -0.13
C SER A 90 -2.78 18.90 -0.60
N PHE A 91 -1.53 18.73 -0.17
CA PHE A 91 -0.38 19.53 -0.60
C PHE A 91 -0.22 19.51 -2.12
N GLY A 92 0.06 20.68 -2.70
CA GLY A 92 0.27 20.85 -4.13
C GLY A 92 -1.02 20.81 -4.96
N GLN A 93 -2.19 20.60 -4.35
CA GLN A 93 -3.45 20.73 -5.07
C GLN A 93 -3.70 22.18 -5.45
N VAL A 94 -4.25 22.36 -6.65
CA VAL A 94 -4.58 23.67 -7.20
C VAL A 94 -5.91 24.11 -6.60
N LEU A 95 -5.91 25.35 -6.08
CA LEU A 95 -7.12 26.10 -5.78
C LEU A 95 -7.57 26.84 -7.04
N GLN A 96 -8.85 26.77 -7.34
CA GLN A 96 -9.49 27.55 -8.38
C GLN A 96 -10.79 28.16 -7.85
N VAL A 97 -10.94 29.47 -8.04
CA VAL A 97 -12.21 30.17 -7.77
C VAL A 97 -13.22 29.82 -8.87
N VAL A 98 -14.44 29.50 -8.46
CA VAL A 98 -15.57 29.17 -9.32
C VAL A 98 -16.74 30.13 -9.06
N PRO A 99 -17.68 30.31 -10.02
CA PRO A 99 -18.74 31.30 -9.89
C PRO A 99 -19.73 31.01 -8.76
N ASP A 100 -20.02 29.74 -8.52
CA ASP A 100 -21.09 29.29 -7.63
C ASP A 100 -20.87 27.85 -7.12
N GLU A 101 -21.65 27.48 -6.10
CA GLU A 101 -21.62 26.16 -5.47
C GLU A 101 -21.95 25.02 -6.44
N LYS A 102 -22.91 25.21 -7.35
CA LYS A 102 -23.33 24.17 -8.30
C LYS A 102 -22.18 23.85 -9.25
N THR A 103 -21.49 24.88 -9.74
CA THR A 103 -20.28 24.72 -10.56
C THR A 103 -19.18 23.98 -9.80
N ALA A 104 -18.94 24.32 -8.52
CA ALA A 104 -17.95 23.64 -7.68
C ALA A 104 -18.20 22.12 -7.58
N GLN A 105 -19.45 21.75 -7.32
CA GLN A 105 -19.86 20.34 -7.20
C GLN A 105 -19.76 19.59 -8.52
N GLN A 106 -20.11 20.23 -9.64
CA GLN A 106 -19.99 19.64 -10.98
C GLN A 106 -18.54 19.34 -11.34
N VAL A 107 -17.61 20.27 -11.06
CA VAL A 107 -16.18 20.08 -11.30
C VAL A 107 -15.65 18.88 -10.51
N LEU A 108 -16.02 18.75 -9.23
CA LEU A 108 -15.62 17.61 -8.41
C LEU A 108 -16.22 16.28 -8.89
N ALA A 109 -17.48 16.27 -9.30
CA ALA A 109 -18.11 15.06 -9.82
C ALA A 109 -17.43 14.58 -11.10
N ALA A 110 -17.01 15.49 -11.97
CA ALA A 110 -16.25 15.16 -13.19
C ALA A 110 -14.85 14.60 -12.85
N LEU A 111 -14.15 15.22 -11.89
CA LEU A 111 -12.83 14.75 -11.44
C LEU A 111 -12.91 13.34 -10.83
N LYS A 112 -13.90 13.07 -9.98
CA LYS A 112 -14.11 11.74 -9.37
C LYS A 112 -14.38 10.66 -10.42
N LYS A 113 -15.23 10.92 -11.41
CA LYS A 113 -15.49 9.96 -12.50
C LYS A 113 -14.22 9.61 -13.29
N ALA A 114 -13.34 10.59 -13.53
CA ALA A 114 -12.07 10.36 -14.21
C ALA A 114 -11.07 9.52 -13.38
N ILE A 115 -11.15 9.58 -12.04
CA ILE A 115 -10.33 8.78 -11.13
C ILE A 115 -10.89 7.36 -11.02
N THR A 116 -12.20 7.19 -10.81
CA THR A 116 -12.85 5.88 -10.70
C THR A 116 -12.68 5.04 -11.97
N GLN A 117 -12.68 5.66 -13.15
CA GLN A 117 -12.40 4.98 -14.43
C GLN A 117 -10.94 4.50 -14.57
N LYS A 118 -10.01 5.01 -13.76
CA LYS A 118 -8.62 4.55 -13.71
C LYS A 118 -8.38 3.45 -12.67
N GLU A 119 -9.25 3.30 -11.67
CA GLU A 119 -9.08 2.35 -10.57
C GLU A 119 -9.62 0.94 -10.86
N GLU A 120 -10.42 0.75 -11.92
CA GLU A 120 -10.93 -0.58 -12.31
C GLU A 120 -9.88 -1.51 -12.94
N GLN A 121 -8.62 -1.08 -13.08
CA GLN A 121 -7.54 -1.90 -13.62
C GLN A 121 -6.32 -1.87 -12.70
N LYS A 122 -6.33 -2.66 -11.62
CA LYS A 122 -5.12 -3.29 -11.03
C LYS A 122 -5.47 -4.20 -9.83
N THR A 123 -6.29 -5.22 -10.06
CA THR A 123 -6.33 -6.37 -9.14
C THR A 123 -5.19 -7.30 -9.49
N PHE A 124 -3.94 -6.91 -9.19
CA PHE A 124 -2.89 -7.91 -9.09
C PHE A 124 -2.90 -8.46 -7.66
N LYS A 125 -3.08 -9.78 -7.55
CA LYS A 125 -2.59 -10.55 -6.39
C LYS A 125 -1.06 -10.38 -6.36
N LYS A 126 -0.57 -9.24 -5.90
CA LYS A 126 0.80 -9.14 -5.38
C LYS A 126 0.69 -9.43 -3.90
N ILE A 127 1.41 -10.44 -3.43
CA ILE A 127 1.62 -10.62 -1.99
C ILE A 127 2.41 -9.38 -1.58
N GLY A 128 1.74 -8.50 -0.86
CA GLY A 128 2.33 -7.25 -0.43
C GLY A 128 2.05 -7.05 1.03
N LEU A 129 3.07 -6.61 1.77
CA LEU A 129 2.94 -6.30 3.18
C LEU A 129 1.89 -5.18 3.33
N PRO A 130 0.72 -5.45 3.92
CA PRO A 130 -0.29 -4.41 4.12
C PRO A 130 0.18 -3.48 5.24
N ILE A 131 0.15 -2.17 4.97
CA ILE A 131 0.56 -1.16 5.94
C ILE A 131 -0.46 -0.03 6.03
N ILE A 132 -0.58 0.54 7.23
CA ILE A 132 -1.22 1.83 7.47
C ILE A 132 -0.14 2.84 7.83
N LEU A 133 -0.06 3.94 7.08
CA LEU A 133 0.99 4.95 7.24
C LEU A 133 0.42 6.22 7.88
N LYS A 134 0.99 6.64 9.00
CA LYS A 134 0.63 7.87 9.71
C LYS A 134 1.83 8.79 9.82
N ALA A 135 1.66 10.07 9.54
CA ALA A 135 2.74 11.05 9.66
C ALA A 135 2.28 12.33 10.37
N ASP A 136 3.21 13.07 10.96
CA ASP A 136 2.96 14.32 11.67
C ASP A 136 2.36 15.39 10.76
N VAL A 137 2.93 15.50 9.55
CA VAL A 137 2.52 16.44 8.52
C VAL A 137 2.43 15.76 7.16
N LEU A 138 1.65 16.37 6.26
CA LEU A 138 1.40 15.83 4.93
C LEU A 138 2.66 15.76 4.06
N GLY A 139 3.62 16.69 4.25
CA GLY A 139 4.89 16.68 3.52
C GLY A 139 5.71 15.43 3.81
N SER A 140 5.79 15.04 5.08
CA SER A 140 6.41 13.79 5.52
C SER A 140 5.69 12.58 4.94
N LEU A 141 4.35 12.58 4.96
CA LEU A 141 3.53 11.50 4.41
C LEU A 141 3.83 11.28 2.92
N LYS A 142 3.81 12.36 2.14
CA LYS A 142 4.09 12.30 0.70
C LYS A 142 5.51 11.84 0.40
N ALA A 143 6.50 12.37 1.13
CA ALA A 143 7.89 11.94 0.98
C ALA A 143 8.05 10.45 1.29
N LEU A 144 7.37 9.93 2.31
CA LEU A 144 7.37 8.51 2.63
C LEU A 144 6.70 7.69 1.53
N THR A 145 5.49 8.05 1.10
CA THR A 145 4.76 7.35 0.04
C THR A 145 5.56 7.33 -1.28
N ASP A 146 6.22 8.43 -1.65
CA ASP A 146 7.07 8.50 -2.85
C ASP A 146 8.32 7.63 -2.73
N ASN A 147 8.93 7.53 -1.54
CA ASN A 147 10.06 6.63 -1.31
C ASN A 147 9.65 5.16 -1.27
N ILE A 148 8.47 4.85 -0.72
CA ILE A 148 7.88 3.50 -0.72
C ILE A 148 7.67 3.02 -2.16
N LYS A 149 7.09 3.86 -3.03
CA LYS A 149 6.89 3.54 -4.45
C LYS A 149 8.18 3.26 -5.22
N LYS A 150 9.31 3.86 -4.83
CA LYS A 150 10.62 3.59 -5.44
C LYS A 150 11.20 2.23 -5.04
N ILE A 151 10.70 1.62 -3.97
CA ILE A 151 11.12 0.30 -3.49
C ILE A 151 10.21 -0.80 -4.06
N GLU A 152 9.01 -0.45 -4.54
CA GLU A 152 8.16 -1.41 -5.25
C GLU A 152 8.88 -1.96 -6.49
N THR A 153 8.93 -3.28 -6.58
CA THR A 153 9.45 -4.01 -7.74
C THR A 153 8.37 -4.97 -8.26
N ASP A 154 8.68 -5.72 -9.31
CA ASP A 154 7.77 -6.75 -9.80
C ASP A 154 7.56 -7.89 -8.78
N GLU A 155 8.54 -8.14 -7.90
CA GLU A 155 8.52 -9.16 -6.85
C GLU A 155 8.05 -8.64 -5.48
N VAL A 156 8.12 -7.33 -5.24
CA VAL A 156 7.77 -6.69 -3.96
C VAL A 156 6.63 -5.69 -4.17
N ALA A 157 5.46 -5.97 -3.59
CA ALA A 157 4.42 -4.96 -3.41
C ALA A 157 4.37 -4.50 -1.95
N ILE A 158 4.28 -3.20 -1.73
CA ILE A 158 3.87 -2.65 -0.44
C ILE A 158 2.43 -2.19 -0.63
N ASN A 159 1.50 -2.73 0.15
CA ASN A 159 0.10 -2.37 0.01
C ASN A 159 -0.27 -1.33 1.07
N ILE A 160 -0.33 -0.06 0.68
CA ILE A 160 -0.78 1.01 1.59
C ILE A 160 -2.30 0.95 1.69
N VAL A 161 -2.80 0.37 2.78
CA VAL A 161 -4.24 0.21 3.05
C VAL A 161 -4.88 1.56 3.40
N LYS A 162 -4.14 2.39 4.15
CA LYS A 162 -4.56 3.73 4.56
C LYS A 162 -3.33 4.60 4.78
N GLU A 163 -3.41 5.84 4.35
CA GLU A 163 -2.47 6.89 4.70
C GLU A 163 -3.20 8.04 5.42
N GLY A 164 -2.53 8.71 6.36
CA GLY A 164 -3.17 9.79 7.10
C GLY A 164 -2.21 10.68 7.89
N VAL A 165 -2.65 11.89 8.16
CA VAL A 165 -1.91 12.86 8.98
C VAL A 165 -2.41 12.84 10.41
N GLY A 166 -1.50 13.02 11.36
CA GLY A 166 -1.78 13.07 12.80
C GLY A 166 -1.58 11.74 13.51
N ASN A 167 -1.80 11.78 14.82
CA ASN A 167 -1.62 10.66 15.73
C ASN A 167 -2.48 9.43 15.36
N ILE A 168 -2.04 8.27 15.83
CA ILE A 168 -2.69 6.97 15.55
C ILE A 168 -3.92 6.83 16.46
N THR A 169 -5.07 6.55 15.86
CA THR A 169 -6.37 6.40 16.55
C THR A 169 -6.80 4.95 16.68
N GLU A 170 -7.85 4.70 17.45
CA GLU A 170 -8.49 3.39 17.57
C GLU A 170 -8.98 2.86 16.21
N ASP A 171 -9.54 3.74 15.37
CA ASP A 171 -9.98 3.38 14.02
C ASP A 171 -8.84 2.87 13.15
N ASP A 172 -7.64 3.46 13.29
CA ASP A 172 -6.45 2.99 12.57
C ASP A 172 -6.09 1.56 13.02
N VAL A 173 -6.17 1.27 14.33
CA VAL A 173 -5.91 -0.06 14.92
C VAL A 173 -6.95 -1.09 14.49
N MET A 174 -8.23 -0.72 14.49
CA MET A 174 -9.31 -1.61 14.05
C MET A 174 -9.21 -1.95 12.56
N MET A 175 -8.85 -0.97 11.73
CA MET A 175 -8.61 -1.22 10.31
C MET A 175 -7.41 -2.13 10.09
N ALA A 176 -6.32 -1.90 10.82
CA ALA A 176 -5.14 -2.75 10.80
C ALA A 176 -5.48 -4.20 11.16
N LYS A 177 -6.26 -4.43 12.23
CA LYS A 177 -6.77 -5.75 12.59
C LYS A 177 -7.54 -6.42 11.45
N THR A 178 -8.52 -5.73 10.86
CA THR A 178 -9.39 -6.30 9.82
C THR A 178 -8.62 -6.63 8.54
N THR A 179 -7.62 -5.82 8.21
CA THR A 179 -6.86 -5.96 6.96
C THR A 179 -5.55 -6.73 7.11
N GLY A 180 -5.18 -7.08 8.35
CA GLY A 180 -3.88 -7.67 8.67
C GLY A 180 -2.71 -6.68 8.54
N ALA A 181 -3.00 -5.37 8.43
CA ALA A 181 -1.99 -4.35 8.22
C ALA A 181 -1.20 -4.05 9.49
N GLU A 182 0.07 -3.69 9.32
CA GLU A 182 0.88 -3.10 10.38
C GLU A 182 0.81 -1.57 10.33
N ILE A 183 0.89 -0.88 11.47
CA ILE A 183 0.83 0.58 11.53
C ILE A 183 2.25 1.15 11.64
N LEU A 184 2.62 2.01 10.69
CA LEU A 184 3.88 2.75 10.68
C LEU A 184 3.60 4.23 10.95
N GLY A 185 4.15 4.77 12.04
CA GLY A 185 4.04 6.17 12.43
C GLY A 185 5.34 6.93 12.23
N PHE A 186 5.34 8.02 11.49
CA PHE A 186 6.47 8.94 11.37
C PHE A 186 6.22 10.22 12.17
N LYS A 187 7.03 10.46 13.21
CA LYS A 187 6.92 11.60 14.13
C LYS A 187 5.53 11.78 14.78
N VAL A 188 4.77 10.69 14.86
CA VAL A 188 3.46 10.63 15.50
C VAL A 188 3.47 9.67 16.66
N LYS A 189 2.49 9.80 17.55
CA LYS A 189 2.30 8.86 18.66
C LYS A 189 0.90 8.28 18.62
N PRO A 190 0.69 7.04 19.08
CA PRO A 190 -0.65 6.53 19.33
C PRO A 190 -1.28 7.23 20.52
N PHE A 191 -2.60 7.43 20.46
CA PHE A 191 -3.38 7.77 21.65
C PHE A 191 -3.39 6.60 22.63
N ALA A 192 -3.62 6.89 23.92
CA ALA A 192 -3.63 5.87 24.97
C ALA A 192 -4.61 4.73 24.67
N SER A 193 -5.82 5.06 24.22
CA SER A 193 -6.83 4.07 23.85
C SER A 193 -6.44 3.23 22.62
N ALA A 194 -5.73 3.81 21.65
CA ALA A 194 -5.18 3.06 20.52
C ALA A 194 -4.11 2.05 20.97
N CYS A 195 -3.26 2.40 21.95
CA CYS A 195 -2.29 1.47 22.52
C CYS A 195 -2.96 0.26 23.21
N GLU A 196 -4.01 0.51 24.00
CA GLU A 196 -4.74 -0.55 24.72
C GLU A 196 -5.36 -1.55 23.73
N ILE A 197 -6.04 -1.05 22.70
CA ILE A 197 -6.64 -1.88 21.65
C ILE A 197 -5.55 -2.61 20.86
N ALA A 198 -4.44 -1.96 20.53
CA ALA A 198 -3.37 -2.59 19.76
C ALA A 198 -2.74 -3.77 20.51
N GLN A 199 -2.55 -3.66 21.83
CA GLN A 199 -2.08 -4.78 22.65
C GLN A 199 -3.09 -5.92 22.70
N LYS A 200 -4.37 -5.60 22.94
CA LYS A 200 -5.45 -6.59 23.00
C LYS A 200 -5.62 -7.35 21.69
N GLU A 201 -5.59 -6.63 20.58
CA GLU A 201 -5.82 -7.16 19.23
C GLU A 201 -4.54 -7.63 18.54
N LYS A 202 -3.39 -7.53 19.22
CA LYS A 202 -2.05 -7.91 18.72
C LYS A 202 -1.67 -7.20 17.42
N VAL A 203 -2.08 -5.95 17.27
CA VAL A 203 -1.73 -5.11 16.12
C VAL A 203 -0.36 -4.48 16.35
N LYS A 204 0.55 -4.64 15.38
CA LYS A 204 1.90 -4.08 15.48
C LYS A 204 1.90 -2.59 15.11
N ILE A 205 2.41 -1.76 16.02
CA ILE A 205 2.65 -0.34 15.80
C ILE A 205 4.16 -0.10 15.87
N SER A 206 4.73 0.57 14.87
CA SER A 206 6.14 0.97 14.84
C SER A 206 6.24 2.46 14.58
N ILE A 207 7.01 3.18 15.42
CA ILE A 207 7.14 4.65 15.36
C ILE A 207 8.57 5.00 15.02
N TYR A 208 8.75 6.00 14.16
CA TYR A 208 10.05 6.44 13.67
C TYR A 208 10.13 7.96 13.67
N ASP A 209 11.30 8.48 14.04
CA ASP A 209 11.61 9.92 13.93
C ASP A 209 12.45 10.24 12.68
N VAL A 210 13.04 9.21 12.05
CA VAL A 210 13.96 9.32 10.92
C VAL A 210 13.46 8.45 9.76
N ILE A 211 13.30 9.07 8.58
CA ILE A 211 12.74 8.41 7.38
C ILE A 211 13.56 7.18 7.00
N TYR A 212 14.90 7.28 7.00
CA TYR A 212 15.78 6.17 6.63
C TYR A 212 15.59 4.92 7.49
N ASN A 213 15.32 5.09 8.79
CA ASN A 213 15.09 3.96 9.69
C ASN A 213 13.79 3.24 9.34
N LEU A 214 12.73 4.00 9.04
CA LEU A 214 11.46 3.44 8.57
C LEU A 214 11.66 2.67 7.25
N MET A 215 12.35 3.28 6.29
CA MET A 215 12.58 2.66 4.98
C MET A 215 13.43 1.38 5.07
N ASN A 216 14.44 1.35 5.95
CA ASN A 216 15.28 0.17 6.15
C ASN A 216 14.51 -0.97 6.81
N ASP A 217 13.76 -0.68 7.88
CA ASP A 217 12.92 -1.68 8.55
C ASP A 217 11.86 -2.24 7.59
N LEU A 218 11.26 -1.38 6.75
CA LEU A 218 10.31 -1.82 5.72
C LEU A 218 10.95 -2.78 4.70
N LYS A 219 12.19 -2.52 4.26
CA LYS A 219 12.94 -3.43 3.37
C LYS A 219 13.24 -4.78 4.04
N GLU A 220 13.62 -4.77 5.31
CA GLU A 220 13.89 -6.00 6.06
C GLU A 220 12.64 -6.85 6.24
N ARG A 221 11.50 -6.21 6.53
CA ARG A 221 10.19 -6.89 6.62
C ARG A 221 9.81 -7.54 5.31
N ILE A 222 9.93 -6.82 4.20
CA ILE A 222 9.70 -7.36 2.86
C ILE A 222 10.59 -8.58 2.59
N ALA A 223 11.90 -8.46 2.85
CA ALA A 223 12.83 -9.57 2.63
C ALA A 223 12.47 -10.79 3.49
N SER A 224 11.96 -10.58 4.71
CA SER A 224 11.48 -11.67 5.56
C SER A 224 10.19 -12.32 5.03
N THR A 225 9.27 -11.54 4.46
CA THR A 225 8.04 -12.05 3.85
C THR A 225 8.35 -12.85 2.59
N LEU A 226 9.23 -12.36 1.72
CA LEU A 226 9.68 -13.08 0.53
C LEU A 226 10.39 -14.40 0.86
N LYS A 227 11.27 -14.40 1.86
CA LYS A 227 11.93 -15.64 2.33
C LYS A 227 10.94 -16.66 2.90
N LYS A 228 9.80 -16.21 3.44
CA LYS A 228 8.74 -17.10 3.92
C LYS A 228 7.94 -17.71 2.77
N GLU A 229 7.94 -17.08 1.59
CA GLU A 229 7.30 -17.59 0.37
C GLU A 229 8.24 -18.42 -0.52
N GLU A 230 9.56 -18.27 -0.39
CA GLU A 230 10.53 -19.21 -0.95
C GLU A 230 10.32 -20.59 -0.30
N LYS A 231 9.56 -21.43 -1.00
CA LYS A 231 9.37 -22.86 -0.74
C LYS A 231 10.72 -23.48 -0.35
N THR A 232 10.86 -23.87 0.91
CA THR A 232 12.06 -24.61 1.32
C THR A 232 11.94 -26.00 0.73
N VAL A 233 12.69 -26.27 -0.35
CA VAL A 233 12.77 -27.59 -0.96
C VAL A 233 13.40 -28.54 0.05
N VAL A 234 12.62 -29.55 0.47
CA VAL A 234 13.05 -30.54 1.46
C VAL A 234 13.48 -31.85 0.84
N GLY A 235 13.09 -32.10 -0.41
CA GLY A 235 13.55 -33.28 -1.13
C GLY A 235 13.12 -33.30 -2.59
N LYS A 236 13.74 -34.19 -3.35
CA LYS A 236 13.39 -34.50 -4.74
C LYS A 236 13.20 -35.99 -4.91
N GLY A 237 12.24 -36.38 -5.73
CA GLY A 237 11.98 -37.76 -6.06
C GLY A 237 11.62 -37.95 -7.53
N ARG A 238 11.61 -39.21 -7.98
CA ARG A 238 11.19 -39.59 -9.33
C ARG A 238 10.14 -40.67 -9.28
N ILE A 239 9.07 -40.52 -10.07
CA ILE A 239 8.04 -41.54 -10.23
C ILE A 239 8.62 -42.71 -11.00
N LEU A 240 8.50 -43.91 -10.43
CA LEU A 240 8.93 -45.16 -11.05
C LEU A 240 7.75 -45.97 -11.57
N LYS A 241 6.59 -45.90 -10.91
CA LYS A 241 5.40 -46.63 -11.31
C LYS A 241 4.15 -45.94 -10.78
N ILE A 242 3.06 -46.02 -11.53
CA ILE A 242 1.76 -45.51 -11.12
C ILE A 242 0.88 -46.73 -10.83
N PHE A 243 0.26 -46.76 -9.65
CA PHE A 243 -0.60 -47.89 -9.22
C PHE A 243 -2.07 -47.55 -9.33
N LEU A 244 -2.44 -46.31 -8.99
CA LEU A 244 -3.81 -45.82 -9.06
C LEU A 244 -3.77 -44.35 -9.45
N ALA A 245 -4.59 -43.95 -10.42
CA ALA A 245 -4.78 -42.56 -10.78
C ALA A 245 -6.27 -42.29 -10.91
N THR A 246 -6.83 -41.52 -9.98
CA THR A 246 -8.15 -40.89 -10.13
C THR A 246 -7.95 -39.41 -10.49
N SER A 247 -9.05 -38.70 -10.75
CA SER A 247 -9.01 -37.27 -11.09
C SER A 247 -8.43 -36.40 -9.97
N SER A 248 -8.55 -36.78 -8.70
CA SER A 248 -8.14 -35.97 -7.54
C SER A 248 -7.04 -36.60 -6.68
N GLU A 249 -6.85 -37.92 -6.74
CA GLU A 249 -5.87 -38.65 -5.94
C GLU A 249 -5.06 -39.64 -6.78
N LYS A 250 -3.75 -39.70 -6.54
CA LYS A 250 -2.84 -40.58 -7.25
C LYS A 250 -1.95 -41.34 -6.28
N ILE A 251 -1.76 -42.64 -6.54
CA ILE A 251 -0.86 -43.53 -5.79
C ILE A 251 0.26 -43.95 -6.71
N VAL A 252 1.49 -43.59 -6.34
CA VAL A 252 2.69 -43.83 -7.13
C VAL A 252 3.77 -44.51 -6.30
N GLY A 253 4.53 -45.39 -6.95
CA GLY A 253 5.83 -45.84 -6.47
C GLY A 253 6.89 -44.85 -6.93
N PHE A 254 7.69 -44.34 -6.00
CA PHE A 254 8.69 -43.33 -6.27
C PHE A 254 10.01 -43.63 -5.55
N LYS A 255 11.08 -43.03 -6.05
CA LYS A 255 12.39 -43.04 -5.40
C LYS A 255 12.73 -41.63 -4.94
N VAL A 256 13.18 -41.48 -3.70
CA VAL A 256 13.75 -40.21 -3.23
C VAL A 256 15.18 -40.10 -3.77
N LEU A 257 15.44 -39.07 -4.56
CA LEU A 257 16.75 -38.77 -5.13
C LEU A 257 17.60 -37.96 -4.13
N GLU A 258 17.01 -36.94 -3.52
CA GLU A 258 17.69 -36.00 -2.63
C GLU A 258 16.78 -35.60 -1.47
N GLY A 259 17.38 -35.29 -0.32
CA GLY A 259 16.67 -34.83 0.87
C GLY A 259 15.74 -35.88 1.49
N GLN A 260 14.55 -35.46 1.87
CA GLN A 260 13.53 -36.30 2.48
C GLN A 260 12.12 -35.84 2.12
N VAL A 261 11.16 -36.76 2.22
CA VAL A 261 9.75 -36.51 1.98
C VAL A 261 8.98 -36.85 3.24
N GLN A 262 8.15 -35.93 3.71
CA GLN A 262 7.29 -36.12 4.87
C GLN A 262 5.81 -36.04 4.48
N LYS A 263 4.97 -36.75 5.24
CA LYS A 263 3.51 -36.62 5.12
C LYS A 263 3.10 -35.16 5.32
N GLY A 264 2.24 -34.65 4.45
CA GLY A 264 1.74 -33.26 4.50
C GLY A 264 2.61 -32.25 3.76
N ASN A 265 3.79 -32.62 3.26
CA ASN A 265 4.56 -31.75 2.35
C ASN A 265 3.77 -31.45 1.09
N TYR A 266 4.05 -30.30 0.49
CA TYR A 266 3.56 -29.97 -0.84
C TYR A 266 4.53 -30.50 -1.89
N VAL A 267 4.02 -30.72 -3.10
CA VAL A 267 4.81 -31.25 -4.21
C VAL A 267 4.55 -30.45 -5.49
N THR A 268 5.62 -30.10 -6.18
CA THR A 268 5.60 -29.60 -7.55
C THR A 268 6.00 -30.74 -8.49
N ILE A 269 5.23 -30.96 -9.55
CA ILE A 269 5.46 -32.02 -10.52
C ILE A 269 6.11 -31.42 -11.76
N GLN A 270 7.22 -32.01 -12.19
CA GLN A 270 7.98 -31.56 -13.36
C GLN A 270 8.13 -32.68 -14.38
N ARG A 271 7.87 -32.36 -15.66
CA ARG A 271 8.12 -33.22 -16.81
C ARG A 271 9.02 -32.51 -17.80
N ASN A 272 10.12 -33.13 -18.19
CA ASN A 272 11.12 -32.54 -19.10
C ASN A 272 11.60 -31.15 -18.64
N GLY A 273 11.76 -30.96 -17.33
CA GLY A 273 12.23 -29.69 -16.73
C GLY A 273 11.20 -28.57 -16.66
N LYS A 274 9.94 -28.81 -17.03
CA LYS A 274 8.84 -27.83 -16.90
C LYS A 274 7.87 -28.26 -15.81
N GLU A 275 7.42 -27.30 -14.99
CA GLU A 275 6.35 -27.53 -14.02
C GLU A 275 5.03 -27.79 -14.75
N ILE A 276 4.39 -28.91 -14.44
CA ILE A 276 3.11 -29.31 -15.02
C ILE A 276 1.95 -29.21 -14.01
N GLY A 277 2.24 -29.21 -12.70
CA GLY A 277 1.22 -29.04 -11.68
C GLY A 277 1.76 -29.07 -10.26
N LYS A 278 0.85 -28.84 -9.31
CA LYS A 278 1.13 -28.86 -7.86
C LYS A 278 0.16 -29.80 -7.16
N GLY A 279 0.58 -30.32 -6.02
CA GLY A 279 -0.21 -31.23 -5.20
C GLY A 279 0.23 -31.26 -3.75
N LYS A 280 -0.35 -32.19 -2.99
CA LYS A 280 -0.05 -32.40 -1.56
C LYS A 280 0.14 -33.88 -1.24
N VAL A 281 1.14 -34.19 -0.41
CA VAL A 281 1.41 -35.54 0.09
C VAL A 281 0.37 -35.90 1.15
N LEU A 282 -0.46 -36.90 0.86
CA LEU A 282 -1.52 -37.38 1.76
C LEU A 282 -1.01 -38.48 2.70
N SER A 283 -0.22 -39.42 2.17
CA SER A 283 0.40 -40.48 2.96
C SER A 283 1.65 -41.04 2.28
N LEU A 284 2.52 -41.62 3.10
CA LEU A 284 3.72 -42.33 2.68
C LEU A 284 3.69 -43.75 3.24
N GLN A 285 4.23 -44.68 2.49
CA GLN A 285 4.41 -46.07 2.93
C GLN A 285 5.73 -46.62 2.40
N ILE A 286 6.39 -47.45 3.19
CA ILE A 286 7.49 -48.30 2.73
C ILE A 286 6.94 -49.72 2.71
N GLU A 287 6.99 -50.36 1.54
CA GLU A 287 6.32 -51.63 1.29
C GLU A 287 4.81 -51.58 1.58
N LYS A 288 4.37 -52.05 2.76
CA LYS A 288 2.98 -52.05 3.22
C LYS A 288 2.80 -51.32 4.56
N GLU A 289 3.86 -50.75 5.11
CA GLU A 289 3.81 -50.07 6.40
C GLU A 289 3.73 -48.55 6.22
N PRO A 290 2.77 -47.87 6.88
CA PRO A 290 2.63 -46.42 6.81
C PRO A 290 3.77 -45.75 7.57
N VAL A 291 4.41 -44.76 6.96
CA VAL A 291 5.50 -43.99 7.57
C VAL A 291 5.21 -42.49 7.48
N ASN A 292 5.84 -41.71 8.36
CA ASN A 292 5.73 -40.25 8.32
C ASN A 292 6.80 -39.59 7.44
N GLU A 293 7.89 -40.30 7.14
CA GLU A 293 9.04 -39.78 6.41
C GLU A 293 9.75 -40.87 5.59
N ILE A 294 10.24 -40.51 4.40
CA ILE A 294 11.13 -41.33 3.56
C ILE A 294 12.34 -40.49 3.14
N LYS A 295 13.56 -41.00 3.36
CA LYS A 295 14.82 -40.30 3.07
C LYS A 295 15.39 -40.66 1.69
N ALA A 296 16.33 -39.84 1.22
CA ALA A 296 17.08 -40.04 -0.02
C ALA A 296 17.66 -41.46 -0.15
N GLY A 297 17.63 -41.99 -1.37
CA GLY A 297 18.09 -43.34 -1.70
C GLY A 297 17.01 -44.42 -1.58
N SER A 298 15.97 -44.19 -0.77
CA SER A 298 14.91 -45.18 -0.52
C SER A 298 13.79 -45.14 -1.55
N LEU A 299 13.13 -46.29 -1.68
CA LEU A 299 11.90 -46.48 -2.46
C LEU A 299 10.69 -46.46 -1.53
N GLY A 300 9.59 -45.90 -2.01
CA GLY A 300 8.34 -45.86 -1.25
C GLY A 300 7.10 -45.74 -2.12
N GLY A 301 5.95 -45.94 -1.48
CA GLY A 301 4.65 -45.58 -2.00
C GLY A 301 4.26 -44.18 -1.52
N LEU A 302 3.77 -43.37 -2.44
CA LEU A 302 3.30 -42.01 -2.20
C LEU A 302 1.85 -41.90 -2.66
N LYS A 303 0.96 -41.52 -1.74
CA LYS A 303 -0.38 -41.05 -2.07
C LYS A 303 -0.35 -39.52 -2.08
N LEU A 304 -0.72 -38.92 -3.20
CA LEU A 304 -0.81 -37.46 -3.34
C LEU A 304 -2.15 -37.02 -3.90
N SER A 305 -2.61 -35.84 -3.48
CA SER A 305 -3.70 -35.14 -4.14
C SER A 305 -3.12 -34.23 -5.22
N VAL A 306 -3.53 -34.44 -6.47
CA VAL A 306 -3.05 -33.70 -7.63
C VAL A 306 -4.04 -33.83 -8.79
N GLU A 307 -4.33 -32.72 -9.46
CA GLU A 307 -5.31 -32.65 -10.56
C GLU A 307 -4.71 -32.98 -11.93
N VAL A 308 -3.38 -32.96 -12.06
CA VAL A 308 -2.68 -33.21 -13.34
C VAL A 308 -2.24 -34.66 -13.48
N ASP A 309 -2.29 -35.20 -14.69
CA ASP A 309 -1.87 -36.57 -14.97
C ASP A 309 -0.37 -36.78 -14.78
N LEU A 310 -0.03 -37.87 -14.10
CA LEU A 310 1.34 -38.26 -13.81
C LEU A 310 1.81 -39.26 -14.85
N GLU A 311 3.10 -39.21 -15.18
CA GLU A 311 3.78 -40.19 -16.01
C GLU A 311 4.98 -40.77 -15.27
N GLN A 312 5.37 -41.98 -15.68
CA GLN A 312 6.60 -42.57 -15.21
C GLN A 312 7.79 -41.72 -15.66
N GLY A 313 8.70 -41.40 -14.73
CA GLY A 313 9.84 -40.53 -14.99
C GLY A 313 9.66 -39.08 -14.55
N ASP A 314 8.43 -38.66 -14.24
CA ASP A 314 8.16 -37.32 -13.69
C ASP A 314 8.96 -37.08 -12.40
N ILE A 315 9.48 -35.86 -12.26
CA ILE A 315 10.21 -35.41 -11.09
C ILE A 315 9.25 -34.75 -10.11
N LEU A 316 9.35 -35.13 -8.85
CA LEU A 316 8.59 -34.60 -7.74
C LEU A 316 9.53 -33.76 -6.88
N GLU A 317 9.27 -32.46 -6.79
CA GLU A 317 9.99 -31.56 -5.89
C GLU A 317 9.12 -31.28 -4.68
N PHE A 318 9.58 -31.72 -3.51
CA PHE A 318 8.85 -31.63 -2.25
C PHE A 318 9.32 -30.42 -1.46
N TYR A 319 8.38 -29.67 -0.90
CA TYR A 319 8.67 -28.47 -0.14
C TYR A 319 7.75 -28.31 1.07
N LYS A 320 8.22 -27.51 2.03
CA LYS A 320 7.43 -27.01 3.16
C LYS A 320 6.92 -25.60 2.84
N GLU A 321 5.72 -25.32 3.31
CA GLU A 321 5.09 -23.98 3.34
C GLU A 321 5.24 -23.40 4.75
#